data_AF-A0A645DCQ3-F1
#
_entry.id   AF-A0A645DCQ3-F1
#
_cell.length_a   1.000
_cell.length_b   1.000
_cell.length_c   1.000
_cell.angle_alpha   90.00
_cell.angle_beta   90.00
_cell.angle_gamma   90.00
#
_symmetry.space_group_name_H-M   'P 1'
#
loop_
_entity.id
_entity.type
_entity.pdbx_description
1 polymer ?
#
loop_
_entity_poly.entity_id
_entity_poly.type
_entity_poly.pdbx_seq_one_letter_code
_entity_poly.pdbx_strand_id
1 'polypeptide(L)'
;MEFEDFYFITLYTPNSQDQLARLNERMVWEDHFRSYVERLSAKKGVIFCGDLNVAHQEIDLKNPASNRKSAGFSDEEREKFTALLNAGFIDTYRYFYPDQKHAYTWWSYMFKARQNNAGWRIDYFLTSQQLKARLLDAKIHADVLGSDHCPVSLEIQ
;
A
#
# COMPACT_ATOMS: atom_id res chain seq x y z
N MET A 1 -14.20 9.66 -5.04
CA MET A 1 -15.54 9.48 -5.66
C MET A 1 -16.46 8.83 -4.64
N GLU A 2 -17.75 9.14 -4.69
CA GLU A 2 -18.78 8.59 -3.82
C GLU A 2 -19.75 7.79 -4.69
N PHE A 3 -19.86 6.50 -4.43
CA PHE A 3 -20.84 5.59 -5.00
C PHE A 3 -21.92 5.27 -3.97
N GLU A 4 -23.01 4.61 -4.39
CA GLU A 4 -24.12 4.24 -3.52
C GLU A 4 -23.65 3.47 -2.27
N ASP A 5 -22.86 2.41 -2.47
CA ASP A 5 -22.43 1.50 -1.41
C ASP A 5 -21.11 1.90 -0.73
N PHE A 6 -20.23 2.64 -1.41
CA PHE A 6 -18.87 2.90 -0.93
C PHE A 6 -18.28 4.24 -1.40
N TYR A 7 -17.28 4.71 -0.65
CA TYR A 7 -16.33 5.73 -1.08
C TYR A 7 -15.16 5.07 -1.79
N PHE A 8 -14.74 5.64 -2.93
CA PHE A 8 -13.53 5.25 -3.64
C PHE A 8 -12.51 6.39 -3.63
N ILE A 9 -11.30 6.11 -3.18
CA ILE A 9 -10.23 7.10 -3.08
C ILE A 9 -8.98 6.55 -3.77
N THR A 10 -8.32 7.36 -4.60
CA THR A 10 -6.98 7.06 -5.08
C THR A 10 -5.99 7.98 -4.38
N LEU A 11 -4.82 7.45 -4.05
CA LEU A 11 -3.79 8.13 -3.29
C LEU A 11 -2.46 8.07 -4.03
N TYR A 12 -1.69 9.14 -3.87
CA TYR A 12 -0.26 9.12 -4.07
C TYR A 12 0.35 9.70 -2.79
N THR A 13 0.75 8.83 -1.88
CA THR A 13 1.21 9.22 -0.55
C THR A 13 2.58 9.90 -0.67
N PRO A 14 2.84 11.01 0.05
CA PRO A 14 4.13 11.70 -0.01
C PRO A 14 5.30 10.76 0.31
N ASN A 15 6.29 10.71 -0.57
CA ASN A 15 7.53 9.99 -0.29
C ASN A 15 8.38 10.76 0.76
N SER A 16 8.96 10.03 1.72
CA SER A 16 9.80 10.60 2.80
C SER A 16 11.14 11.19 2.34
N GLN A 17 11.46 11.05 1.04
CA GLN A 17 12.68 11.51 0.38
C GLN A 17 13.96 10.82 0.88
N ASP A 18 15.05 11.07 0.16
CA ASP A 18 16.37 10.60 0.54
C ASP A 18 16.72 10.99 1.98
N GLN A 19 17.35 10.06 2.70
CA GLN A 19 17.74 10.23 4.10
C GLN A 19 16.57 10.63 5.03
N LEU A 20 15.33 10.27 4.65
CA LEU A 20 14.12 10.54 5.44
C LEU A 20 13.85 12.04 5.67
N ALA A 21 14.32 12.90 4.75
CA ALA A 21 14.28 14.36 4.90
C ALA A 21 12.87 14.94 5.10
N ARG A 22 11.82 14.24 4.63
CA ARG A 22 10.40 14.64 4.77
C ARG A 22 9.58 13.70 5.66
N LEU A 23 10.24 12.85 6.45
CA LEU A 23 9.54 11.87 7.29
C LEU A 23 8.54 12.53 8.26
N ASN A 24 8.89 13.66 8.86
CA ASN A 24 7.99 14.36 9.79
C ASN A 24 6.69 14.81 9.09
N GLU A 25 6.78 15.34 7.88
CA GLU A 25 5.61 15.72 7.08
C GLU A 25 4.78 14.49 6.71
N ARG A 26 5.46 13.39 6.34
CA ARG A 26 4.83 12.09 6.06
C ARG A 26 4.06 11.56 7.26
N MET A 27 4.61 11.64 8.48
CA MET A 27 3.92 11.17 9.69
C MET A 27 2.63 11.94 9.98
N VAL A 28 2.64 13.27 9.79
CA VAL A 28 1.44 14.12 9.94
C VAL A 28 0.40 13.79 8.87
N TRP A 29 0.85 13.60 7.63
CA TRP A 29 -0.02 13.17 6.53
C TRP A 29 -0.73 11.85 6.83
N GLU A 30 0.01 10.85 7.33
CA GLU A 30 -0.55 9.55 7.70
C GLU A 30 -1.65 9.65 8.76
N ASP A 31 -1.45 10.47 9.79
CA ASP A 31 -2.47 10.67 10.84
C ASP A 31 -3.71 11.38 10.30
N HIS A 32 -3.53 12.42 9.48
CA HIS A 32 -4.64 13.13 8.84
C HIS A 32 -5.43 12.21 7.91
N PHE A 33 -4.73 11.41 7.10
CA PHE A 33 -5.36 10.50 6.17
C PHE A 33 -6.12 9.38 6.89
N ARG A 34 -5.51 8.75 7.89
CA ARG A 34 -6.18 7.73 8.73
C ARG A 34 -7.46 8.29 9.35
N SER A 35 -7.39 9.45 10.01
CA SER A 35 -8.57 10.08 10.59
C SER A 35 -9.63 10.46 9.55
N TYR A 36 -9.23 10.81 8.34
CA TYR A 36 -10.17 11.06 7.25
C TYR A 36 -10.92 9.80 6.84
N VAL A 37 -10.22 8.69 6.57
CA VAL A 37 -10.87 7.45 6.15
C VAL A 37 -11.67 6.78 7.26
N GLU A 38 -11.29 6.93 8.53
CA GLU A 38 -12.10 6.48 9.69
C GLU A 38 -13.46 7.19 9.75
N ARG A 39 -13.49 8.51 9.51
CA ARG A 39 -14.76 9.26 9.46
C ARG A 39 -15.64 8.84 8.28
N LEU A 40 -15.04 8.41 7.17
CA LEU A 40 -15.78 7.91 6.02
C LEU A 40 -16.29 6.49 6.26
N SER A 41 -15.47 5.62 6.85
CA SER A 41 -15.84 4.22 7.14
C SER A 41 -16.96 4.11 8.16
N ALA A 42 -17.09 5.09 9.06
CA ALA A 42 -18.24 5.21 9.96
C ALA A 42 -19.58 5.46 9.24
N LYS A 43 -19.57 5.89 7.98
CA LYS A 43 -20.78 6.19 7.19
C LYS A 43 -21.13 5.09 6.19
N LYS A 44 -20.13 4.60 5.44
CA LYS A 44 -20.30 3.55 4.43
C LYS A 44 -18.96 2.90 4.05
N GLY A 45 -18.98 1.93 3.14
CA GLY A 45 -17.79 1.19 2.74
C GLY A 45 -16.71 2.15 2.23
N VAL A 46 -15.45 1.86 2.49
CA VAL A 46 -14.34 2.63 1.92
C VAL A 46 -13.42 1.68 1.21
N ILE A 47 -13.13 1.99 -0.05
CA ILE A 47 -12.08 1.37 -0.85
C ILE A 47 -11.09 2.49 -1.17
N PHE A 48 -9.81 2.27 -0.90
CA PHE A 48 -8.77 3.16 -1.40
C PHE A 48 -7.60 2.41 -1.97
N CYS A 49 -6.97 3.02 -2.98
CA CYS A 49 -5.87 2.41 -3.71
C CYS A 49 -4.82 3.42 -4.13
N GLY A 50 -3.71 2.91 -4.65
CA GLY A 50 -2.63 3.70 -5.24
C GLY A 50 -1.29 3.39 -4.59
N ASP A 51 -0.30 4.24 -4.85
CA ASP A 51 1.02 4.16 -4.26
C ASP A 51 1.02 4.81 -2.89
N LEU A 52 1.17 3.97 -1.86
CA LEU A 52 1.21 4.39 -0.47
C LEU A 52 2.64 4.66 0.02
N ASN A 53 3.66 4.49 -0.84
CA ASN A 53 5.07 4.75 -0.53
C ASN A 53 5.51 4.10 0.78
N VAL A 54 5.10 2.85 1.02
CA VAL A 54 5.53 2.03 2.16
C VAL A 54 5.41 0.55 1.83
N ALA A 55 6.44 -0.24 2.11
CA ALA A 55 6.35 -1.70 2.17
C ALA A 55 6.12 -2.08 3.64
N HIS A 56 4.99 -2.69 3.97
CA HIS A 56 4.58 -2.86 5.38
C HIS A 56 5.48 -3.84 6.13
N GLN A 57 5.64 -5.05 5.60
CA GLN A 57 6.39 -6.12 6.24
C GLN A 57 7.63 -6.52 5.44
N GLU A 58 8.54 -7.27 6.04
CA GLU A 58 9.77 -7.73 5.36
C GLU A 58 9.47 -8.61 4.12
N ILE A 59 8.31 -9.25 4.07
CA ILE A 59 7.85 -10.01 2.89
C ILE A 59 7.51 -9.10 1.69
N ASP A 60 7.26 -7.81 1.94
CA ASP A 60 6.81 -6.83 0.96
C ASP A 60 7.96 -6.15 0.21
N LEU A 61 9.22 -6.53 0.45
CA LEU A 61 10.36 -6.06 -0.34
C LEU A 61 11.47 -7.11 -0.41
N LYS A 62 12.34 -7.01 -1.42
CA LYS A 62 13.40 -8.00 -1.63
C LYS A 62 14.49 -7.96 -0.54
N ASN A 63 14.88 -6.77 -0.10
CA ASN A 63 16.07 -6.53 0.73
C ASN A 63 15.71 -5.71 1.99
N PRO A 64 14.96 -6.27 2.97
CA PRO A 64 14.52 -5.52 4.16
C PRO A 64 15.67 -4.98 5.01
N ALA A 65 16.70 -5.81 5.26
CA ALA A 65 17.80 -5.46 6.17
C ALA A 65 18.58 -4.21 5.73
N SER A 66 18.82 -4.05 4.43
CA SER A 66 19.55 -2.88 3.90
C SER A 66 18.69 -1.63 3.75
N ASN A 67 17.36 -1.76 3.83
CA ASN A 67 16.43 -0.66 3.54
C ASN A 67 15.70 -0.11 4.78
N ARG A 68 15.99 -0.64 5.97
CA ARG A 68 15.35 -0.24 7.24
C ARG A 68 15.41 1.27 7.54
N LYS A 69 16.33 2.00 6.91
CA LYS A 69 16.52 3.46 7.04
C LYS A 69 16.26 4.23 5.73
N SER A 70 15.65 3.58 4.74
CA SER A 70 15.29 4.18 3.46
C SER A 70 13.82 4.60 3.48
N ALA A 71 13.47 5.63 2.71
CA ALA A 71 12.08 5.98 2.47
C ALA A 71 11.31 4.79 1.89
N GLY A 72 10.11 4.56 2.41
CA GLY A 72 9.26 3.42 2.11
C GLY A 72 9.48 2.18 2.99
N PHE A 73 10.48 2.15 3.87
CA PHE A 73 10.68 1.03 4.81
C PHE A 73 11.24 1.46 6.16
N SER A 74 11.08 2.75 6.53
CA SER A 74 11.38 3.21 7.88
C SER A 74 10.44 2.55 8.90
N ASP A 75 10.87 2.48 10.16
CA ASP A 75 10.03 1.93 11.22
C ASP A 75 8.76 2.76 11.41
N GLU A 76 8.88 4.08 11.33
CA GLU A 76 7.78 5.02 11.49
C GLU A 76 6.74 4.88 10.37
N GLU A 77 7.16 4.76 9.10
CA GLU A 77 6.24 4.53 7.98
C GLU A 77 5.47 3.21 8.14
N ARG A 78 6.16 2.15 8.55
CA ARG A 78 5.57 0.82 8.77
C ARG A 78 4.63 0.78 9.97
N GLU A 79 4.96 1.52 11.04
CA GLU A 79 4.10 1.68 12.21
C GLU A 79 2.83 2.46 11.86
N LYS A 80 2.91 3.51 11.04
CA LYS A 80 1.72 4.23 10.54
C LYS A 80 0.81 3.34 9.70
N PHE A 81 1.38 2.52 8.82
CA PHE A 81 0.60 1.53 8.05
C PHE A 81 -0.05 0.50 8.98
N THR A 82 0.66 0.02 10.01
CA THR A 82 0.10 -0.87 11.03
C THR A 82 -1.06 -0.22 11.78
N ALA A 83 -0.93 1.05 12.16
CA ALA A 83 -2.02 1.80 12.80
C ALA A 83 -3.22 1.98 11.87
N LEU A 84 -3.00 2.18 10.56
CA LEU A 84 -4.05 2.21 9.56
C LEU A 84 -4.80 0.88 9.47
N LEU A 85 -4.10 -0.27 9.42
CA LEU A 85 -4.77 -1.58 9.42
C LEU A 85 -5.56 -1.83 10.72
N ASN A 86 -4.96 -1.48 11.87
CA ASN A 86 -5.61 -1.60 13.19
C ASN A 86 -6.84 -0.71 13.33
N ALA A 87 -6.95 0.37 12.56
CA ALA A 87 -8.14 1.21 12.48
C ALA A 87 -9.31 0.59 11.70
N GLY A 88 -9.22 -0.70 11.33
CA GLY A 88 -10.31 -1.42 10.67
C GLY A 88 -10.22 -1.40 9.15
N PHE A 89 -9.00 -1.39 8.61
CA PHE A 89 -8.74 -1.53 7.18
C PHE A 89 -8.02 -2.84 6.88
N ILE A 90 -8.28 -3.38 5.69
CA ILE A 90 -7.75 -4.66 5.21
C ILE A 90 -6.80 -4.35 4.06
N ASP A 91 -5.54 -4.79 4.16
CA ASP A 91 -4.68 -4.97 2.99
C ASP A 91 -5.23 -6.15 2.17
N THR A 92 -5.89 -5.87 1.06
CA THR A 92 -6.62 -6.88 0.29
C THR A 92 -5.69 -7.93 -0.32
N TYR A 93 -4.48 -7.56 -0.73
CA TYR A 93 -3.53 -8.52 -1.28
C TYR A 93 -3.05 -9.49 -0.21
N ARG A 94 -2.70 -9.00 0.98
CA ARG A 94 -2.29 -9.86 2.10
C ARG A 94 -3.44 -10.61 2.75
N TYR A 95 -4.68 -10.15 2.59
CA TYR A 95 -5.85 -10.91 2.98
C TYR A 95 -5.97 -12.22 2.19
N PHE A 96 -5.79 -12.18 0.87
CA PHE A 96 -5.85 -13.37 0.00
C PHE A 96 -4.54 -14.17 -0.02
N TYR A 97 -3.39 -13.49 0.06
CA TYR A 97 -2.06 -14.06 -0.11
C TYR A 97 -1.13 -13.70 1.06
N PRO A 98 -1.44 -14.13 2.30
CA PRO A 98 -0.72 -13.68 3.49
C PRO A 98 0.78 -14.01 3.46
N ASP A 99 1.13 -15.20 2.96
CA ASP A 99 2.50 -15.71 2.98
C ASP A 99 3.21 -15.67 1.61
N GLN A 100 2.57 -15.08 0.58
CA GLN A 100 3.11 -15.05 -0.77
C GLN A 100 4.34 -14.13 -0.85
N LYS A 101 5.51 -14.72 -1.05
CA LYS A 101 6.77 -13.99 -1.21
C LYS A 101 6.95 -13.50 -2.65
N HIS A 102 7.85 -12.52 -2.82
CA HIS A 102 8.30 -12.03 -4.13
C HIS A 102 7.22 -11.38 -5.01
N ALA A 103 6.16 -10.92 -4.37
CA ALA A 103 5.05 -10.19 -4.97
C ALA A 103 5.25 -8.69 -4.77
N TYR A 104 5.76 -8.01 -5.79
CA TYR A 104 6.16 -6.61 -5.75
C TYR A 104 5.42 -5.82 -6.83
N THR A 105 5.30 -4.51 -6.62
CA THR A 105 4.59 -3.61 -7.52
C THR A 105 5.50 -2.53 -8.09
N TRP A 106 6.65 -2.29 -7.46
CA TRP A 106 7.65 -1.32 -7.88
C TRP A 106 9.04 -1.93 -7.97
N TRP A 107 9.79 -1.50 -8.98
CA TRP A 107 11.21 -1.83 -9.14
C TRP A 107 11.97 -0.63 -9.70
N SER A 108 13.13 -0.32 -9.11
CA SER A 108 14.03 0.69 -9.67
C SER A 108 14.37 0.38 -11.14
N TYR A 109 14.42 1.42 -11.98
CA TYR A 109 14.95 1.31 -13.33
C TYR A 109 16.44 0.97 -13.37
N MET A 110 17.16 1.20 -12.27
CA MET A 110 18.59 0.91 -12.18
C MET A 110 18.86 -0.59 -11.96
N PHE A 111 20.06 -1.02 -12.34
CA PHE A 111 20.60 -2.36 -12.02
C PHE A 111 19.73 -3.55 -12.45
N LYS A 112 18.86 -3.36 -13.45
CA LYS A 112 17.92 -4.39 -13.93
C LYS A 112 17.06 -4.95 -12.79
N ALA A 113 16.65 -4.11 -11.82
CA ALA A 113 15.96 -4.57 -10.62
C ALA A 113 14.67 -5.36 -10.94
N ARG A 114 13.89 -4.92 -11.93
CA ARG A 114 12.68 -5.64 -12.38
C ARG A 114 12.99 -7.04 -12.94
N GLN A 115 14.05 -7.16 -13.75
CA GLN A 115 14.49 -8.45 -14.29
C GLN A 115 14.93 -9.42 -13.18
N ASN A 116 15.58 -8.91 -12.13
CA ASN A 116 16.05 -9.69 -10.99
C ASN A 116 14.99 -9.85 -9.88
N ASN A 117 13.79 -9.32 -10.11
CA ASN A 117 12.71 -9.19 -9.12
C ASN A 117 13.19 -8.61 -7.77
N ALA A 118 14.05 -7.60 -7.82
CA ALA A 118 14.50 -6.82 -6.67
C ALA A 118 13.54 -5.64 -6.44
N GLY A 119 12.32 -5.97 -6.02
CA GLY A 119 11.20 -5.02 -5.93
C GLY A 119 10.66 -4.80 -4.53
N TRP A 120 9.63 -3.95 -4.49
CA TRP A 120 8.88 -3.54 -3.31
C TRP A 120 7.39 -3.56 -3.64
N ARG A 121 6.54 -3.93 -2.69
CA ARG A 121 5.08 -3.80 -2.78
C ARG A 121 4.68 -2.53 -2.04
N ILE A 122 4.46 -1.48 -2.81
CA ILE A 122 4.08 -0.15 -2.29
C ILE A 122 2.76 0.37 -2.86
N ASP A 123 2.19 -0.37 -3.83
CA ASP A 123 0.89 -0.11 -4.41
C ASP A 123 -0.14 -1.06 -3.80
N TYR A 124 -1.26 -0.51 -3.35
CA TYR A 124 -2.25 -1.27 -2.59
C TYR A 124 -3.67 -1.03 -3.07
N PHE A 125 -4.53 -1.99 -2.74
CA PHE A 125 -5.94 -1.77 -2.47
C PHE A 125 -6.20 -2.08 -1.00
N LEU A 126 -6.82 -1.14 -0.28
CA LEU A 126 -7.30 -1.33 1.08
C LEU A 126 -8.80 -1.11 1.13
N THR A 127 -9.47 -1.91 1.95
CA THR A 127 -10.93 -1.80 2.16
C THR A 127 -11.28 -1.75 3.63
N SER A 128 -12.37 -1.07 4.00
CA SER A 128 -12.90 -1.16 5.35
C SER A 128 -13.43 -2.57 5.67
N GLN A 129 -13.39 -2.98 6.94
CA GLN A 129 -13.77 -4.33 7.36
C GLN A 129 -15.19 -4.76 6.93
N GLN A 130 -16.14 -3.83 6.84
CA GLN A 130 -17.52 -4.14 6.43
C GLN A 130 -17.63 -4.62 4.96
N LEU A 131 -16.64 -4.35 4.13
CA LEU A 131 -16.59 -4.84 2.74
C LEU A 131 -15.95 -6.22 2.62
N LYS A 132 -15.43 -6.80 3.71
CA LYS A 132 -14.67 -8.06 3.72
C LYS A 132 -15.40 -9.21 3.02
N ALA A 133 -16.70 -9.38 3.29
CA ALA A 133 -17.49 -10.47 2.72
C ALA A 133 -17.74 -10.33 1.21
N ARG A 134 -17.49 -9.15 0.63
CA ARG A 134 -17.64 -8.87 -0.81
C ARG A 134 -16.33 -9.06 -1.58
N LEU A 135 -15.19 -9.21 -0.90
CA LEU A 135 -13.89 -9.34 -1.56
C LEU A 135 -13.82 -10.67 -2.32
N LEU A 136 -13.43 -10.63 -3.59
CA LEU A 136 -13.31 -11.81 -4.44
C LEU A 136 -11.85 -12.18 -4.75
N ASP A 137 -11.01 -11.20 -5.12
CA ASP A 137 -9.57 -11.41 -5.36
C ASP A 137 -8.80 -10.08 -5.37
N ALA A 138 -7.47 -10.14 -5.21
CA ALA A 138 -6.57 -9.00 -5.40
C ALA A 138 -5.33 -9.42 -6.19
N LYS A 139 -4.98 -8.70 -7.25
CA LYS A 139 -3.90 -9.10 -8.18
C LYS A 139 -2.84 -8.03 -8.37
N ILE A 140 -1.64 -8.50 -8.67
CA ILE A 140 -0.49 -7.70 -9.09
C ILE A 140 -0.13 -8.11 -10.52
N HIS A 141 -0.11 -7.16 -11.44
CA HIS A 141 0.07 -7.41 -12.88
C HIS A 141 1.52 -7.16 -13.30
N ALA A 142 2.45 -7.90 -12.70
CA ALA A 142 3.91 -7.66 -12.81
C ALA A 142 4.47 -7.76 -14.24
N ASP A 143 3.74 -8.40 -15.15
CA ASP A 143 4.05 -8.53 -16.57
C ASP A 143 3.70 -7.27 -17.39
N VAL A 144 2.82 -6.41 -16.88
CA VAL A 144 2.42 -5.17 -17.55
C VAL A 144 3.51 -4.10 -17.40
N LEU A 145 4.10 -3.71 -18.53
CA LEU A 145 5.18 -2.72 -18.61
C LEU A 145 4.66 -1.31 -18.90
N GLY A 146 5.48 -0.29 -18.66
CA GLY A 146 5.19 1.12 -18.99
C GLY A 146 5.56 2.12 -17.89
N SER A 147 5.77 1.63 -16.66
CA SER A 147 6.26 2.36 -15.49
C SER A 147 7.25 1.48 -14.72
N ASP A 148 7.99 2.08 -13.79
CA ASP A 148 8.72 1.42 -12.72
C ASP A 148 7.78 0.70 -11.74
N HIS A 149 6.50 1.08 -11.74
CA HIS A 149 5.41 0.33 -11.14
C HIS A 149 4.73 -0.62 -12.14
N CYS A 150 3.99 -1.60 -11.62
CA CYS A 150 2.98 -2.35 -12.36
C CYS A 150 1.58 -2.13 -11.75
N PRO A 151 0.50 -2.28 -12.54
CA PRO A 151 -0.86 -2.17 -12.02
C PRO A 151 -1.16 -3.19 -10.93
N VAL A 152 -2.04 -2.78 -10.01
CA VAL A 152 -2.72 -3.67 -9.05
C VAL A 152 -4.22 -3.59 -9.29
N SER A 153 -4.96 -4.65 -8.96
CA SER A 153 -6.42 -4.67 -9.10
C SER A 153 -7.09 -5.35 -7.92
N LEU A 154 -8.33 -4.93 -7.65
CA LEU A 154 -9.23 -5.55 -6.70
C LEU A 154 -10.50 -6.00 -7.43
N GLU A 155 -10.90 -7.25 -7.22
CA GLU A 155 -12.19 -7.78 -7.61
C GLU A 155 -13.10 -7.86 -6.38
N ILE A 156 -14.27 -7.22 -6.46
CA ILE A 156 -15.22 -7.09 -5.35
C ILE A 156 -16.65 -7.17 -5.92
N GLN A 157 -17.54 -7.89 -5.22
CA GLN A 157 -18.96 -8.01 -5.57
C GLN A 157 -19.72 -6.71 -5.36
#